data_AF-A0A954XBT6-F1
#
_entry.id   AF-A0A954XBT6-F1
#
_cell.length_a   1.000
_cell.length_b   1.000
_cell.length_c   1.000
_cell.angle_alpha   90.00
_cell.angle_beta   90.00
_cell.angle_gamma   90.00
#
_symmetry.space_group_name_H-M   'P 1'
#
loop_
_entity.id
_entity.type
_entity.pdbx_description
1 polymer ?
#
loop_
_entity_poly.entity_id
_entity_poly.type
_entity_poly.pdbx_seq_one_letter_code
_entity_poly.pdbx_strand_id
1 'polypeptide(L)'
;MPPIQAKRTIAIGDIHGCSRALDALLDWIEPTADDCVVALGDYVDKGPDTAGAIERLIQLGGQCQLVSLLGNHDQLMLDAIAGRADLAAWVNDQGGRA
;
A
#
# COMPACT_ATOMS: atom_id res chain seq x y z
N MET A 1 -8.92 12.13 11.20
CA MET A 1 -7.71 11.35 11.53
C MET A 1 -7.23 11.73 12.91
N PRO A 2 -6.80 10.78 13.75
CA PRO A 2 -6.06 11.13 14.96
C PRO A 2 -4.79 11.91 14.57
N PRO A 3 -4.33 12.85 15.42
CA PRO A 3 -3.09 13.58 15.17
C PRO A 3 -1.90 12.61 15.07
N ILE A 4 -0.95 12.92 14.19
CA ILE A 4 0.31 12.17 14.11
C ILE A 4 1.12 12.55 15.35
N GLN A 5 1.42 11.56 16.19
CA GLN A 5 2.10 11.75 17.47
C GLN A 5 3.38 10.91 17.50
N ALA A 6 4.23 11.14 16.49
CA ALA A 6 5.43 10.37 16.21
C ALA A 6 6.69 11.24 16.28
N LYS A 7 7.82 10.64 16.64
CA LYS A 7 9.15 11.30 16.66
C LYS A 7 9.70 11.50 15.25
N ARG A 8 9.40 10.58 14.33
CA ARG A 8 9.79 10.62 12.93
C ARG A 8 8.60 10.20 12.06
N THR A 9 8.42 10.90 10.95
CA THR A 9 7.41 10.60 9.94
C THR A 9 8.10 10.18 8.65
N ILE A 10 7.68 9.07 8.07
CA ILE A 10 8.27 8.47 6.87
C ILE A 10 7.18 8.36 5.82
N ALA A 11 7.38 9.00 4.66
CA ALA A 11 6.49 8.84 3.52
C ALA A 11 7.05 7.78 2.57
N ILE A 12 6.23 6.76 2.25
CA ILE A 12 6.55 5.72 1.27
C ILE A 12 5.65 5.94 0.06
N GLY A 13 6.28 6.10 -1.12
CA GLY A 13 5.58 6.26 -2.39
C GLY A 13 4.89 4.98 -2.88
N ASP A 14 4.52 4.98 -4.15
CA ASP A 14 3.78 3.90 -4.81
C ASP A 14 4.46 2.54 -4.61
N ILE A 15 3.67 1.54 -4.23
CA ILE A 15 4.16 0.21 -3.88
C ILE A 15 3.92 -0.78 -5.02
N HIS A 16 2.78 -0.68 -5.70
CA HIS A 16 2.43 -1.44 -6.89
C HIS A 16 2.76 -2.92 -6.78
N GLY A 17 2.27 -3.60 -5.73
CA GLY A 17 2.49 -5.03 -5.51
C GLY A 17 3.96 -5.48 -5.42
N CYS A 18 4.89 -4.56 -5.13
CA CYS A 18 6.32 -4.88 -5.02
C CYS A 18 6.69 -5.24 -3.58
N SER A 19 6.08 -6.30 -3.03
CA SER A 19 6.27 -6.75 -1.63
C SER A 19 7.74 -6.85 -1.22
N ARG A 20 8.59 -7.45 -2.06
CA ARG A 20 10.04 -7.58 -1.80
C ARG A 20 10.78 -6.24 -1.74
N ALA A 21 10.37 -5.26 -2.54
CA ALA A 21 10.97 -3.92 -2.50
C ALA A 21 10.52 -3.16 -1.25
N LEU A 22 9.25 -3.33 -0.86
CA LEU A 22 8.73 -2.82 0.39
C LEU A 22 9.47 -3.43 1.59
N ASP A 23 9.70 -4.75 1.61
CA ASP A 23 10.48 -5.41 2.67
C ASP A 23 11.90 -4.85 2.76
N ALA A 24 12.61 -4.75 1.63
CA ALA A 24 13.95 -4.19 1.61
C ALA A 24 13.99 -2.72 2.10
N LEU A 25 12.96 -1.93 1.78
CA LEU A 25 12.83 -0.57 2.28
C LEU A 25 12.59 -0.54 3.79
N LEU A 26 11.69 -1.38 4.30
CA LEU A 26 11.38 -1.47 5.73
C LEU A 26 12.58 -1.96 6.54
N ASP A 27 13.34 -2.92 6.02
CA ASP A 27 14.59 -3.40 6.62
C ASP A 27 15.66 -2.30 6.65
N TRP A 28 15.65 -1.38 5.68
CA TRP A 28 16.61 -0.28 5.64
C TRP A 28 16.27 0.85 6.62
N ILE A 29 15.00 1.20 6.77
CA ILE A 29 14.56 2.33 7.61
C ILE A 29 14.27 1.94 9.06
N GLU A 30 14.05 0.64 9.31
CA GLU A 30 13.74 0.02 10.60
C GLU A 30 12.70 0.81 11.41
N PRO A 31 11.41 0.78 11.02
CA PRO A 31 10.37 1.52 11.74
C PRO A 31 10.21 1.02 13.18
N THR A 32 9.99 1.96 14.08
CA THR A 32 9.77 1.72 15.51
C THR A 32 8.36 2.17 15.93
N ALA A 33 7.93 1.80 17.12
CA ALA A 33 6.62 2.20 17.65
C ALA A 33 6.43 3.72 17.81
N ASP A 34 7.53 4.49 17.86
CA ASP A 34 7.51 5.96 17.93
C ASP A 34 7.44 6.63 16.54
N ASP A 35 7.43 5.84 15.45
CA ASP A 35 7.36 6.33 14.08
C ASP A 35 5.92 6.37 13.54
N CYS A 36 5.71 7.28 12.59
CA CYS A 36 4.53 7.28 11.72
C CYS A 36 4.97 7.00 10.29
N VAL A 37 4.44 5.93 9.70
CA VAL A 37 4.60 5.64 8.27
C VAL A 37 3.35 6.12 7.53
N VAL A 38 3.55 6.93 6.49
CA VAL A 38 2.51 7.39 5.58
C VAL A 38 2.74 6.69 4.24
N ALA A 39 1.91 5.69 3.94
CA ALA A 39 1.90 5.05 2.64
C ALA A 39 1.02 5.88 1.70
N LEU A 40 1.58 6.32 0.57
CA LEU A 40 0.97 7.36 -0.27
C LEU A 40 -0.11 6.85 -1.24
N GLY A 41 -0.35 5.55 -1.28
CA GLY A 41 -1.32 4.90 -2.16
C GLY A 41 -0.66 4.03 -3.21
N ASP A 42 -1.47 3.59 -4.18
CA ASP A 42 -1.07 2.75 -5.31
C ASP A 42 -0.35 1.49 -4.83
N TYR A 43 -1.06 0.73 -3.98
CA TYR A 43 -0.57 -0.51 -3.39
C TYR A 43 -0.70 -1.69 -4.35
N VAL A 44 -1.69 -1.62 -5.23
CA VAL A 44 -2.08 -2.66 -6.17
C VAL A 44 -1.54 -2.38 -7.57
N ASP A 45 -1.74 -3.34 -8.48
CA ASP A 45 -1.37 -3.27 -9.91
C ASP A 45 0.14 -3.25 -10.20
N LYS A 46 0.50 -3.52 -11.46
CA LYS A 46 1.86 -3.51 -12.07
C LYS A 46 2.89 -4.50 -11.51
N GLY A 47 3.02 -4.66 -10.20
CA GLY A 47 3.98 -5.59 -9.60
C GLY A 47 3.42 -6.99 -9.36
N PRO A 48 4.31 -7.91 -8.98
CA PRO A 48 4.02 -9.34 -9.02
C PRO A 48 3.26 -9.87 -7.79
N ASP A 49 3.14 -9.09 -6.71
CA ASP A 49 2.66 -9.58 -5.42
C ASP A 49 1.88 -8.51 -4.63
N THR A 50 0.69 -8.17 -5.14
CA THR A 50 -0.24 -7.25 -4.47
C THR A 50 -0.66 -7.77 -3.09
N ALA A 51 -0.95 -9.07 -2.96
CA ALA A 51 -1.39 -9.66 -1.71
C ALA A 51 -0.32 -9.54 -0.61
N GLY A 52 0.94 -9.89 -0.92
CA GLY A 52 2.05 -9.75 0.01
C GLY A 52 2.34 -8.30 0.39
N ALA A 53 2.22 -7.36 -0.54
CA ALA A 53 2.39 -5.94 -0.25
C ALA A 53 1.33 -5.41 0.75
N ILE A 54 0.06 -5.78 0.55
CA ILE A 54 -1.03 -5.42 1.47
C ILE A 54 -0.85 -6.08 2.83
N GLU A 55 -0.53 -7.38 2.87
CA GLU A 55 -0.28 -8.09 4.13
C GLU A 55 0.87 -7.44 4.90
N ARG A 56 1.93 -7.02 4.21
CA ARG A 56 3.07 -6.33 4.83
C ARG A 56 2.69 -4.99 5.45
N LEU A 57 1.86 -4.18 4.77
CA LEU A 57 1.34 -2.94 5.34
C LEU A 57 0.45 -3.20 6.57
N ILE A 58 -0.39 -4.23 6.53
CA ILE A 58 -1.22 -4.62 7.68
C ILE A 58 -0.33 -4.98 8.89
N GLN A 59 0.73 -5.77 8.68
CA GLN A 59 1.68 -6.11 9.73
C GLN A 59 2.41 -4.87 10.28
N LEU A 60 2.82 -3.94 9.40
CA LEU A 60 3.47 -2.68 9.79
C LEU A 60 2.56 -1.82 10.68
N GLY A 61 1.26 -1.78 10.41
CA GLY A 61 0.27 -1.09 11.26
C GLY A 61 0.14 -1.67 12.68
N GLY A 62 0.59 -2.92 12.89
CA GLY A 62 0.74 -3.50 14.23
C GLY A 62 2.05 -3.14 14.93
N GLN A 63 3.02 -2.58 14.21
CA GLN A 63 4.36 -2.24 14.70
C GLN A 63 4.51 -0.74 15.02
N CYS A 64 3.90 0.13 14.21
CA CYS A 64 3.97 1.58 14.35
C CYS A 64 2.67 2.26 13.89
N GLN A 65 2.58 3.58 14.01
CA GLN A 65 1.44 4.33 13.47
C GLN A 65 1.49 4.29 11.93
N LEU A 66 0.50 3.66 11.31
CA LEU A 66 0.36 3.61 9.85
C LEU A 66 -0.80 4.50 9.38
N VAL A 67 -0.51 5.38 8.42
CA VAL A 67 -1.48 6.14 7.65
C VAL A 67 -1.44 5.64 6.21
N SER A 68 -2.51 5.02 5.75
CA SER A 68 -2.62 4.55 4.36
C SER A 68 -3.53 5.50 3.59
N LEU A 69 -2.96 6.22 2.61
CA LEU A 69 -3.75 7.00 1.66
C LEU A 69 -4.33 6.09 0.58
N LEU A 70 -5.40 6.54 -0.07
CA LEU A 70 -6.01 5.79 -1.16
C LEU A 70 -5.49 6.33 -2.49
N GLY A 71 -4.73 5.52 -3.23
CA GLY A 71 -4.25 5.86 -4.57
C GLY A 71 -5.32 5.66 -5.64
N ASN A 72 -5.04 6.13 -6.86
CA ASN A 72 -5.98 5.98 -7.97
C ASN A 72 -6.08 4.53 -8.46
N HIS A 73 -5.00 3.75 -8.39
CA HIS A 73 -5.05 2.33 -8.71
C HIS A 73 -5.88 1.55 -7.68
N ASP A 74 -5.70 1.87 -6.39
CA ASP A 74 -6.48 1.25 -5.31
C ASP A 74 -7.98 1.56 -5.47
N GLN A 75 -8.32 2.81 -5.78
CA GLN A 75 -9.70 3.24 -6.02
C GLN A 75 -10.30 2.53 -7.23
N LEU A 76 -9.55 2.40 -8.34
CA LEU A 76 -10.01 1.70 -9.54
C LEU A 76 -10.31 0.22 -9.26
N MET A 77 -9.43 -0.47 -8.52
CA MET A 77 -9.69 -1.85 -8.07
C MET A 77 -10.96 -1.94 -7.23
N LEU A 78 -11.13 -1.05 -6.25
CA LEU A 78 -12.32 -1.02 -5.39
C LEU A 78 -13.61 -0.76 -6.19
N ASP A 79 -13.55 0.11 -7.19
CA ASP A 79 -14.68 0.38 -8.09
C ASP A 79 -14.99 -0.82 -8.99
N ALA A 80 -13.98 -1.48 -9.53
CA ALA A 80 -14.14 -2.69 -10.34
C ALA A 80 -14.80 -3.83 -9.55
N ILE A 81 -14.30 -4.11 -8.34
CA ILE A 81 -14.85 -5.15 -7.45
C ILE A 81 -16.28 -4.83 -7.01
N ALA A 82 -16.58 -3.54 -6.81
CA ALA A 82 -17.92 -3.10 -6.44
C ALA A 82 -18.88 -2.94 -7.63
N GLY A 83 -18.47 -3.27 -8.85
CA GLY A 83 -19.29 -3.15 -10.06
C GLY A 83 -19.54 -1.71 -10.52
N ARG A 84 -18.74 -0.75 -10.07
CA ARG A 84 -18.76 0.67 -10.49
C ARG A 84 -17.80 0.96 -11.65
N ALA A 85 -16.89 0.04 -11.95
CA ALA A 85 -16.02 0.06 -13.12
C ALA A 85 -15.97 -1.33 -13.78
N ASP A 86 -15.50 -1.40 -15.03
CA ASP A 86 -15.36 -2.66 -15.76
C ASP A 86 -14.20 -3.49 -15.20
N LEU A 87 -14.54 -4.63 -14.58
CA LEU A 87 -13.59 -5.57 -13.99
C LEU A 87 -12.62 -6.15 -15.02
N ALA A 88 -13.11 -6.49 -16.21
CA ALA A 88 -12.26 -7.07 -17.26
C ALA A 88 -11.31 -6.03 -17.82
N ALA A 89 -11.77 -4.78 -18.00
CA ALA A 89 -10.91 -3.68 -18.41
C ALA A 89 -9.79 -3.43 -17.39
N TRP A 90 -10.12 -3.33 -16.09
CA TRP A 90 -9.12 -3.15 -15.04
C TRP A 90 -8.05 -4.25 -15.04
N VAL A 91 -8.46 -5.53 -15.06
CA VAL A 91 -7.52 -6.67 -15.05
C VAL A 91 -6.57 -6.63 -16.24
N ASN A 92 -7.08 -6.30 -17.43
CA ASN A 92 -6.29 -6.29 -18.66
C ASN A 92 -5.36 -5.08 -18.76
N ASP A 93 -5.80 -3.91 -18.32
CA ASP A 93 -5.08 -2.65 -18.54
C ASP A 93 -4.07 -2.33 -17.44
N GLN A 94 -4.35 -2.72 -16.20
CA GLN A 94 -3.51 -2.39 -15.04
C GLN A 94 -2.64 -3.57 -14.57
N GLY A 95 -2.88 -4.76 -15.10
CA GLY A 95 -2.13 -5.96 -14.73
C GLY A 95 -2.61 -6.58 -13.43
N GLY A 96 -3.90 -6.46 -13.10
CA GLY A 96 -4.59 -7.16 -12.00
C GLY A 96 -4.68 -8.68 -12.20
N ARG A 97 -3.60 -9.31 -12.69
CA ARG A 97 -3.46 -10.76 -12.71
C ARG A 97 -3.12 -11.18 -11.29
N ALA A 98 -4.13 -11.69 -10.59
CA ALA A 98 -3.98 -12.41 -9.32
C ALA A 98 -3.06 -13.62 -9.48
#